data_AF-A0A6I5NLJ7-F1
#
_entry.id   AF-A0A6I5NLJ7-F1
#
_cell.length_a   1.000
_cell.length_b   1.000
_cell.length_c   1.000
_cell.angle_alpha   90.00
_cell.angle_beta   90.00
_cell.angle_gamma   90.00
#
_symmetry.space_group_name_H-M   'P 1'
#
loop_
_entity.id
_entity.type
_entity.pdbx_description
1 polymer ?
#
loop_
_entity_poly.entity_id
_entity_poly.type
_entity_poly.pdbx_seq_one_letter_code
_entity_poly.pdbx_strand_id
1 'polypeptide(L)'
;MTGRTDRCLILGADNIEEYMLDEAVRSEELNQVLTGFYCAKVHYEAGRQYLFLDLEVLKGVDLDKDKFDQIYDSLVEALGRLQPSFREEHKSIHSASDAAPSKRILRLNFLPWPKLSQSAEDNIKQRGINPLPSS
;
A
#
# COMPACT_ATOMS: atom_id res chain seq x y z
N MET A 1 20.50 17.58 11.23
CA MET A 1 19.76 16.34 11.55
C MET A 1 18.29 16.70 11.68
N THR A 2 17.55 16.69 10.59
CA THR A 2 16.09 16.83 10.60
C THR A 2 15.53 15.43 10.78
N GLY A 3 15.05 15.13 11.99
CA GLY A 3 14.40 13.86 12.28
C GLY A 3 13.23 13.65 11.32
N ARG A 4 13.31 12.62 10.49
CA ARG A 4 12.14 12.03 9.85
C ARG A 4 11.28 11.55 11.01
N THR A 5 10.20 12.25 11.31
CA THR A 5 9.10 11.62 12.03
C THR A 5 8.58 10.58 11.06
N ASP A 6 8.90 9.30 11.29
CA ASP A 6 8.34 8.21 10.51
C ASP A 6 6.83 8.38 10.52
N ARG A 7 6.25 8.59 9.34
CA ARG A 7 4.80 8.77 9.23
C ARG A 7 4.15 7.43 9.52
N CYS A 8 3.02 7.46 10.21
CA CYS A 8 2.26 6.26 10.57
C CYS A 8 0.81 6.43 10.13
N LEU A 9 0.23 5.36 9.63
CA LEU A 9 -1.18 5.24 9.32
C LEU A 9 -1.85 4.31 10.33
N ILE A 10 -2.94 4.77 10.93
CA ILE A 10 -3.74 3.93 11.84
C ILE A 10 -4.79 3.20 11.02
N LEU A 11 -4.68 1.87 10.98
CA LEU A 11 -5.61 0.97 10.30
C LEU A 11 -6.19 0.00 11.34
N GLY A 12 -7.46 0.19 11.71
CA GLY A 12 -8.06 -0.56 12.81
C GLY A 12 -7.34 -0.25 14.13
N ALA A 13 -6.77 -1.28 14.75
CA ALA A 13 -5.93 -1.14 15.95
C ALA A 13 -4.42 -1.08 15.62
N ASP A 14 -4.05 -1.19 14.35
CA ASP A 14 -2.66 -1.29 13.91
C ASP A 14 -2.07 0.04 13.48
N ASN A 15 -0.77 0.18 13.78
CA ASN A 15 0.08 1.26 13.31
C ASN A 15 0.89 0.76 12.12
N ILE A 16 0.55 1.22 10.92
CA ILE A 16 1.28 0.93 9.69
C ILE A 16 2.30 2.05 9.46
N GLU A 17 3.55 1.78 9.79
CA GLU A 17 4.63 2.75 9.66
C GLU A 17 5.15 2.84 8.21
N GLU A 18 5.68 4.00 7.82
CA GLU A 18 6.20 4.25 6.47
C GLU A 18 7.26 3.23 6.06
N TYR A 19 8.16 2.84 6.98
CA TYR A 19 9.20 1.84 6.69
C TYR A 19 8.60 0.47 6.35
N MET A 20 7.48 0.09 6.98
CA MET A 20 6.82 -1.18 6.71
C MET A 20 6.26 -1.21 5.28
N LEU A 21 5.69 -0.08 4.83
CA LEU A 21 5.22 0.08 3.47
C LEU A 21 6.39 0.11 2.48
N ASP A 22 7.45 0.84 2.81
CA ASP A 22 8.67 0.90 1.99
C ASP A 22 9.31 -0.47 1.78
N GLU A 23 9.31 -1.34 2.80
CA GLU A 23 9.79 -2.71 2.73
C GLU A 23 8.80 -3.61 1.98
N ALA A 24 7.50 -3.51 2.27
CA ALA A 24 6.48 -4.32 1.62
C ALA A 24 6.45 -4.11 0.11
N VAL A 25 6.44 -2.85 -0.38
CA VAL A 25 6.43 -2.56 -1.82
C VAL A 25 7.73 -2.91 -2.55
N ARG A 26 8.80 -3.21 -1.81
CA ARG A 26 10.12 -3.61 -2.33
C ARG A 26 10.45 -5.08 -2.09
N SER A 27 9.49 -5.87 -1.61
CA SER A 27 9.62 -7.32 -1.47
C SER A 27 10.06 -7.96 -2.80
N GLU A 28 10.78 -9.08 -2.71
CA GLU A 28 11.37 -9.75 -3.87
C GLU A 28 10.33 -10.11 -4.92
N GLU A 29 9.13 -10.45 -4.48
CA GLU A 29 8.00 -10.79 -5.35
C GLU A 29 7.45 -9.56 -6.10
N LEU A 30 7.51 -8.38 -5.49
CA LEU A 30 6.93 -7.15 -6.03
C LEU A 30 7.92 -6.29 -6.79
N ASN A 31 9.23 -6.41 -6.54
CA ASN A 31 10.25 -5.58 -7.18
C ASN A 31 10.38 -5.81 -8.70
N GLN A 32 9.81 -6.91 -9.22
CA GLN A 32 9.76 -7.23 -10.65
C GLN A 32 8.56 -6.60 -11.35
N VAL A 33 7.63 -6.00 -10.59
CA VAL A 33 6.37 -5.43 -11.08
C VAL A 33 6.24 -3.95 -10.71
N LEU A 34 6.66 -3.56 -9.50
CA LEU A 34 6.54 -2.22 -8.96
C LEU A 34 7.88 -1.49 -8.96
N THR A 35 7.84 -0.17 -9.11
CA THR A 35 9.04 0.69 -9.03
C THR A 35 9.46 0.96 -7.58
N GLY A 36 8.62 0.59 -6.61
CA GLY A 36 8.77 0.93 -5.19
C GLY A 36 8.37 2.37 -4.85
N PHE A 37 7.83 3.13 -5.81
CA PHE A 37 7.17 4.41 -5.55
C PHE A 37 5.69 4.17 -5.27
N TYR A 38 5.21 4.76 -4.17
CA TYR A 38 3.81 4.65 -3.76
C TYR A 38 3.34 5.90 -3.04
N CYS A 39 2.01 6.05 -2.98
CA CYS A 39 1.32 6.93 -2.06
C CYS A 39 0.35 6.12 -1.21
N ALA A 40 0.43 6.24 0.11
CA ALA A 40 -0.44 5.54 1.05
C ALA A 40 -1.31 6.50 1.84
N LYS A 41 -2.56 6.11 2.09
CA LYS A 41 -3.51 6.82 2.97
C LYS A 41 -4.58 5.87 3.49
N VAL A 42 -5.16 6.17 4.65
CA VAL A 42 -6.32 5.44 5.17
C VAL A 42 -7.59 6.14 4.73
N HIS A 43 -8.53 5.37 4.21
CA HIS A 43 -9.86 5.82 3.82
C HIS A 43 -10.91 5.15 4.69
N TYR A 44 -12.02 5.86 4.95
CA TYR A 44 -13.19 5.33 5.62
C TYR A 44 -14.41 5.41 4.70
N GLU A 45 -15.03 4.27 4.42
CA GLU A 45 -16.26 4.23 3.62
C GLU A 45 -17.19 3.14 4.19
N ALA A 46 -18.48 3.43 4.21
CA ALA A 46 -19.53 2.50 4.65
C ALA A 46 -19.22 1.77 5.98
N GLY A 47 -18.62 2.47 6.95
CA GLY A 47 -18.32 1.90 8.26
C GLY A 47 -16.98 1.13 8.37
N ARG A 48 -16.19 1.08 7.30
CA ARG A 48 -14.94 0.29 7.22
C ARG A 48 -13.74 1.17 6.88
N GLN A 49 -12.61 0.87 7.51
CA GLN A 49 -11.32 1.44 7.14
C GLN A 49 -10.63 0.55 6.10
N TYR A 50 -9.91 1.19 5.17
CA TYR A 50 -9.02 0.50 4.24
C TYR A 50 -7.77 1.32 4.02
N LEU A 51 -6.68 0.62 3.74
CA LEU A 51 -5.44 1.24 3.29
C LEU A 51 -5.47 1.39 1.77
N PHE A 52 -5.54 2.64 1.31
CA PHE A 52 -5.46 2.97 -0.10
C PHE A 52 -4.01 3.15 -0.52
N LEU A 53 -3.61 2.47 -1.59
CA LEU A 53 -2.26 2.47 -2.14
C LEU A 53 -2.31 2.81 -3.62
N ASP A 54 -1.80 3.99 -3.98
CA ASP A 54 -1.37 4.25 -5.35
C ASP A 54 0.03 3.66 -5.51
N LEU A 55 0.19 2.74 -6.46
CA LEU A 55 1.43 2.00 -6.71
C LEU A 55 1.89 2.28 -8.13
N GLU A 56 3.15 2.64 -8.33
CA GLU A 56 3.69 2.78 -9.67
C GLU A 56 4.23 1.45 -10.19
N VAL A 57 3.74 1.04 -11.35
CA VAL A 57 4.21 -0.16 -12.05
C VAL A 57 5.41 0.14 -12.93
N LEU A 58 6.29 -0.85 -13.07
CA LEU A 58 7.43 -0.78 -13.99
C LEU A 58 6.97 -0.59 -15.43
N LYS A 59 7.82 0.08 -16.21
CA LYS A 59 7.57 0.32 -17.63
C LYS A 59 7.41 -1.01 -18.40
N GLY A 60 6.31 -1.12 -19.14
CA GLY A 60 6.04 -2.28 -19.99
C GLY A 60 5.43 -3.48 -19.26
N VAL A 61 5.13 -3.36 -17.97
CA VAL A 61 4.36 -4.38 -17.25
C VAL A 61 2.88 -4.22 -17.57
N ASP A 62 2.30 -5.26 -18.15
CA ASP A 62 0.85 -5.37 -18.32
C ASP A 62 0.22 -6.01 -17.08
N LEU A 63 -0.86 -5.42 -16.57
CA LEU A 63 -1.59 -5.88 -15.40
C LEU A 63 -2.89 -6.54 -15.82
N ASP A 64 -2.90 -7.86 -15.77
CA ASP A 64 -4.13 -8.63 -15.81
C ASP A 64 -4.68 -8.83 -14.38
N LYS A 65 -5.84 -9.47 -14.30
CA LYS A 65 -6.51 -9.75 -13.03
C LYS A 65 -5.67 -10.66 -12.13
N ASP A 66 -4.96 -11.64 -12.68
CA ASP A 66 -4.20 -12.60 -11.91
C ASP A 66 -2.98 -11.93 -11.25
N LYS A 67 -2.30 -11.03 -11.97
CA LYS A 67 -1.24 -10.19 -11.41
C LYS A 67 -1.77 -9.22 -10.36
N PHE A 68 -2.96 -8.66 -10.56
CA PHE A 68 -3.58 -7.79 -9.54
C PHE A 68 -3.75 -8.55 -8.22
N ASP A 69 -4.31 -9.75 -8.28
CA ASP A 69 -4.55 -10.60 -7.12
C ASP A 69 -3.23 -11.04 -6.48
N GLN A 70 -2.23 -11.42 -7.30
CA GLN A 70 -0.89 -11.76 -6.80
C GLN A 70 -0.23 -10.59 -6.06
N ILE A 71 -0.29 -9.37 -6.61
CA ILE A 71 0.29 -8.18 -5.95
C ILE A 71 -0.42 -7.91 -4.62
N TYR A 72 -1.74 -8.04 -4.59
CA TYR A 72 -2.52 -7.89 -3.36
C TYR A 72 -2.08 -8.89 -2.29
N ASP A 73 -2.03 -10.17 -2.64
CA ASP A 73 -1.66 -11.23 -1.69
C ASP A 73 -0.22 -11.03 -1.19
N SER A 74 0.72 -10.69 -2.09
CA SER A 74 2.11 -10.38 -1.72
C SER A 74 2.22 -9.18 -0.78
N LEU A 75 1.44 -8.11 -1.01
CA LEU A 75 1.44 -6.94 -0.11
C LEU A 75 0.85 -7.28 1.26
N VAL A 76 -0.26 -8.00 1.31
CA VAL A 76 -0.89 -8.43 2.57
C VAL A 76 0.07 -9.34 3.34
N GLU A 77 0.72 -10.28 2.67
CA GLU A 77 1.69 -11.16 3.30
C GLU A 77 2.89 -10.36 3.83
N ALA A 78 3.49 -9.50 3.01
CA ALA A 78 4.64 -8.70 3.40
C ALA A 78 4.32 -7.80 4.60
N LEU A 79 3.18 -7.10 4.58
CA LEU A 79 2.72 -6.30 5.72
C LEU A 79 2.43 -7.16 6.95
N GLY A 80 1.84 -8.34 6.78
CA GLY A 80 1.60 -9.27 7.89
C GLY A 80 2.87 -9.87 8.50
N ARG A 81 3.98 -9.94 7.75
CA ARG A 81 5.30 -10.32 8.29
C ARG A 81 5.89 -9.19 9.15
N LEU A 82 5.66 -7.94 8.77
CA LEU A 82 6.20 -6.75 9.42
C LEU A 82 5.35 -6.28 10.62
N GLN A 83 4.03 -6.48 10.55
CA GLN A 83 3.07 -6.17 11.60
C GLN A 83 2.24 -7.41 11.93
N PRO A 84 2.65 -8.22 12.93
CA PRO A 84 1.98 -9.48 13.26
C PRO A 84 0.50 -9.33 13.65
N SER A 85 0.13 -8.25 14.34
CA SER A 85 -1.26 -7.97 14.70
C SER A 85 -2.14 -7.72 13.48
N PHE A 86 -1.62 -7.02 12.46
CA PHE A 86 -2.30 -6.88 11.17
C PHE A 86 -2.53 -8.23 10.51
N ARG A 87 -1.57 -9.16 10.60
CA ARG A 87 -1.74 -10.52 10.08
C ARG A 87 -2.85 -11.29 10.80
N GLU A 88 -2.92 -11.17 12.12
CA GLU A 88 -3.94 -11.84 12.93
C GLU A 88 -5.33 -11.25 12.64
N GLU A 89 -5.44 -9.93 12.55
CA GLU A 89 -6.67 -9.23 12.19
C GLU A 89 -7.10 -9.58 10.76
N HIS A 90 -6.17 -9.57 9.81
CA HIS A 90 -6.44 -9.96 8.43
C HIS A 90 -6.99 -11.38 8.35
N LYS A 91 -6.31 -12.36 8.97
CA LYS A 91 -6.77 -13.74 8.97
C LYS A 91 -8.15 -13.90 9.61
N SER A 92 -8.41 -13.21 10.71
CA SER A 92 -9.62 -13.40 11.52
C SER A 92 -10.83 -12.62 11.01
N ILE A 93 -10.62 -11.45 10.40
CA ILE A 93 -11.68 -10.48 10.09
C ILE A 93 -11.78 -10.19 8.59
N HIS A 94 -10.65 -10.03 7.90
CA HIS A 94 -10.64 -9.52 6.53
C HIS A 94 -10.56 -10.59 5.45
N SER A 95 -9.93 -11.74 5.72
CA SER A 95 -9.68 -12.82 4.76
C SER A 95 -10.97 -13.33 4.08
N ALA A 96 -12.05 -13.47 4.84
CA ALA A 96 -13.36 -13.87 4.30
C ALA A 96 -13.96 -12.83 3.34
N SER A 97 -13.57 -11.56 3.47
CA SER A 97 -14.01 -10.46 2.61
C SER A 97 -13.17 -10.33 1.33
N ASP A 98 -11.99 -10.94 1.25
CA ASP A 98 -11.07 -10.78 0.11
C ASP A 98 -11.58 -11.38 -1.20
N ALA A 99 -12.55 -12.31 -1.12
CA ALA A 99 -13.29 -12.82 -2.26
C ALA A 99 -14.06 -11.72 -3.03
N ALA A 100 -14.37 -10.59 -2.38
CA ALA A 100 -14.92 -9.41 -3.01
C ALA A 100 -13.84 -8.30 -3.06
N PRO A 101 -13.31 -7.95 -4.24
CA PRO A 101 -12.25 -6.94 -4.36
C PRO A 101 -12.60 -5.59 -3.72
N SER A 102 -13.88 -5.20 -3.76
CA SER A 102 -14.39 -3.98 -3.13
C SER A 102 -14.46 -4.02 -1.60
N LYS A 103 -14.18 -5.17 -0.96
CA LYS A 103 -14.20 -5.36 0.50
C LYS A 103 -12.83 -5.69 1.09
N ARG A 104 -11.81 -5.85 0.25
CA ARG A 104 -10.41 -6.08 0.65
C ARG A 104 -9.91 -5.01 1.64
N ILE A 105 -8.91 -5.33 2.46
CA ILE A 105 -8.36 -4.36 3.41
C ILE A 105 -7.42 -3.34 2.74
N LEU A 106 -6.78 -3.75 1.64
CA LEU A 106 -6.01 -2.87 0.77
C LEU A 106 -6.84 -2.50 -0.47
N ARG A 107 -6.81 -1.22 -0.85
CA ARG A 107 -7.35 -0.69 -2.11
C ARG A 107 -6.17 -0.30 -2.99
N LEU A 108 -5.87 -1.13 -3.98
CA LEU A 108 -4.74 -0.91 -4.87
C LEU A 108 -5.19 -0.16 -6.11
N ASN A 109 -4.47 0.90 -6.44
CA ASN A 109 -4.57 1.61 -7.70
C ASN A 109 -3.20 1.64 -8.37
N PHE A 110 -3.14 1.19 -9.62
CA PHE A 110 -1.88 1.08 -10.35
C PHE A 110 -1.71 2.25 -11.30
N LEU A 111 -0.58 2.93 -11.16
CA LEU A 111 -0.20 4.10 -11.94
C LEU A 111 0.93 3.73 -12.90
N PRO A 112 0.86 4.16 -14.17
CA PRO A 112 1.94 3.87 -15.12
C PRO A 112 3.19 4.64 -14.74
N TRP A 113 4.37 4.02 -14.92
CA TRP A 113 5.64 4.73 -14.89
C TRP A 113 5.69 5.83 -15.98
N PRO A 114 6.28 7.02 -15.70
CA PRO A 114 6.91 7.45 -14.45
C PRO A 114 6.01 8.37 -13.60
N LYS A 115 4.72 8.06 -13.40
CA LYS A 115 3.81 9.01 -12.75
C LYS A 115 4.22 9.41 -11.33
N LEU A 116 4.54 8.46 -10.45
CA LEU A 116 4.93 8.75 -9.06
C LEU A 116 6.41 9.05 -8.93
N SER A 117 7.26 8.37 -9.70
CA SER A 117 8.71 8.62 -9.70
C SER A 117 9.04 10.03 -10.20
N GLN A 118 8.46 10.47 -11.33
CA GLN A 118 8.64 11.84 -11.82
C GLN A 118 8.10 12.86 -10.81
N SER A 119 6.92 12.58 -10.23
CA SER A 119 6.33 13.48 -9.23
C SER A 119 7.21 13.63 -7.98
N ALA A 120 7.90 12.57 -7.57
CA ALA A 120 8.84 12.60 -6.44
C ALA A 120 10.13 13.38 -6.76
N GLU A 121 10.60 13.34 -8.01
CA GLU A 121 11.71 14.18 -8.49
C GLU A 121 11.32 15.66 -8.49
N ASP A 122 10.12 15.97 -8.99
CA ASP A 122 9.61 17.34 -9.06
C ASP A 122 9.22 17.89 -7.67
N ASN A 123 8.79 17.01 -6.75
CA ASN A 123 8.33 17.35 -5.40
C ASN A 123 8.71 16.27 -4.38
N ILE A 124 9.79 16.50 -3.62
CA ILE A 124 10.35 15.58 -2.60
C ILE A 124 9.32 15.05 -1.58
N LYS A 125 8.19 15.75 -1.38
CA LYS A 125 7.17 15.41 -0.36
C LYS A 125 6.12 14.38 -0.79
N GLN A 126 6.07 13.97 -2.06
CA GLN A 126 4.91 13.20 -2.57
C GLN A 126 5.01 11.68 -2.45
N ARG A 127 6.20 11.14 -2.18
CA ARG A 127 6.40 9.71 -1.93
C ARG A 127 6.04 9.35 -0.48
N GLY A 128 5.38 8.21 -0.29
CA GLY A 128 5.17 7.60 1.03
C GLY A 128 3.76 7.85 1.57
N ILE A 129 3.65 8.06 2.88
CA ILE A 129 2.36 8.36 3.52
C ILE A 129 2.01 9.82 3.26
N ASN A 130 0.91 10.05 2.56
CA ASN A 130 0.42 11.40 2.31
C ASN A 130 -0.66 11.77 3.33
N PRO A 131 -0.54 12.92 4.04
CA PRO A 131 -1.63 13.40 4.87
C PRO A 131 -2.86 13.63 3.99
N LEU A 132 -4.03 13.25 4.49
CA LEU A 132 -5.30 13.58 3.83
C LEU A 132 -5.31 15.08 3.52
N PRO A 133 -5.75 15.51 2.31
CA PRO A 133 -5.99 16.92 2.10
C PRO A 133 -7.05 17.34 3.13
N SER A 134 -6.68 18.27 4.01
CA SER A 134 -7.64 18.98 4.86
C SER A 134 -8.69 19.57 3.93
N SER A 135 -9.85 18.93 3.87
CA SER A 135 -11.02 19.42 3.14
C SER A 135 -11.77 20.40 4.01
#